data_AF-A0A0K8W1G0-F1
#
_entry.id   AF-A0A0K8W1G0-F1
#
_cell.length_a   1.000
_cell.length_b   1.000
_cell.length_c   1.000
_cell.angle_alpha   90.00
_cell.angle_beta   90.00
_cell.angle_gamma   90.00
#
_symmetry.space_group_name_H-M   'P 1'
#
loop_
_entity.id
_entity.type
_entity.pdbx_description
1 polymer ?
#
loop_
_entity_poly.entity_id
_entity_poly.type
_entity_poly.pdbx_seq_one_letter_code
_entity_poly.pdbx_strand_id
1 'polypeptide(L)'
;MNIPSRLLQLVAIILEFGGDALFVRILEKLEKFIKDNEEIVPDAKEKLLRVLRILYYSPQYIKALHKSLFYVSSGKYQISKRFTGLNYVLIRHWLQSEFSLYGYKILGVITFLQVTMSLIINAYEYWKEHKRKKLENTNSSSRRLINAEKNGNSEKSEAPQCILCLDSRTNATLTPCGHLFCWNCILDWLDERDECPLCREKLKKSNVIPLQNYL
;
A
#
# COMPACT_ATOMS: atom_id res chain seq x y z
N MET A 1 -18.74 -10.74 -42.26
CA MET A 1 -18.77 -9.45 -41.53
C MET A 1 -19.49 -9.67 -40.22
N ASN A 2 -18.77 -9.89 -39.11
CA ASN A 2 -19.41 -9.90 -37.78
C ASN A 2 -19.03 -8.60 -37.07
N ILE A 3 -19.85 -7.59 -37.30
CA ILE A 3 -19.83 -6.38 -36.47
C ILE A 3 -20.27 -6.85 -35.08
N PRO A 4 -19.47 -6.60 -34.03
CA PRO A 4 -19.87 -6.98 -32.68
C PRO A 4 -21.22 -6.36 -32.37
N SER A 5 -22.14 -7.16 -31.81
CA SER A 5 -23.50 -6.73 -31.52
C SER A 5 -23.48 -5.46 -30.64
N ARG A 6 -24.52 -4.62 -30.78
CA ARG A 6 -24.66 -3.39 -29.98
C ARG A 6 -24.57 -3.67 -28.47
N LEU A 7 -25.01 -4.86 -28.04
CA LEU A 7 -24.87 -5.36 -26.68
C LEU A 7 -23.40 -5.53 -26.26
N LEU A 8 -22.56 -6.11 -27.11
CA LEU A 8 -21.15 -6.31 -26.78
C LEU A 8 -20.40 -4.98 -26.66
N GLN A 9 -20.78 -3.99 -27.48
CA GLN A 9 -20.24 -2.62 -27.37
C GLN A 9 -20.69 -1.94 -26.07
N LEU A 10 -21.96 -2.06 -25.70
CA LEU A 10 -22.48 -1.52 -24.44
C LEU A 10 -21.82 -2.18 -23.22
N VAL A 11 -21.66 -3.51 -23.23
CA VAL A 11 -20.97 -4.25 -22.16
C VAL A 11 -19.51 -3.79 -22.04
N ALA A 12 -18.81 -3.60 -23.16
CA ALA A 12 -17.43 -3.11 -23.14
C ALA A 12 -17.33 -1.72 -22.50
N ILE A 13 -18.22 -0.79 -22.86
CA ILE A 13 -18.27 0.56 -22.28
C ILE A 13 -18.59 0.48 -20.78
N ILE A 14 -19.60 -0.29 -20.39
CA ILE A 14 -19.97 -0.45 -18.97
C ILE A 14 -18.82 -1.06 -18.17
N LEU A 15 -18.07 -2.01 -18.72
CA LEU A 15 -16.93 -2.62 -18.05
C LEU A 15 -15.72 -1.65 -17.97
N GLU A 16 -15.54 -0.79 -18.97
CA GLU A 16 -14.45 0.19 -19.01
C GLU A 16 -14.64 1.32 -17.99
N PHE A 17 -15.87 1.80 -17.82
CA PHE A 17 -16.21 2.87 -16.86
C PHE A 17 -16.63 2.34 -15.47
N GLY A 18 -17.24 1.16 -15.40
CA GLY A 18 -17.80 0.58 -14.17
C GLY A 18 -16.99 -0.57 -13.58
N GLY A 19 -16.01 -1.12 -14.31
CA GLY A 19 -15.25 -2.30 -13.89
C GLY A 19 -14.44 -2.08 -12.61
N ASP A 20 -13.88 -0.89 -12.41
CA ASP A 20 -13.09 -0.59 -11.20
C ASP A 20 -13.95 -0.57 -9.95
N ALA A 21 -15.08 0.13 -10.01
CA ALA A 21 -16.02 0.20 -8.91
C ALA A 21 -16.63 -1.16 -8.59
N LEU A 22 -16.92 -1.97 -9.63
CA LEU A 22 -17.43 -3.33 -9.45
C LEU A 22 -16.37 -4.25 -8.81
N PHE A 23 -15.13 -4.17 -9.26
CA PHE A 23 -14.02 -4.96 -8.73
C PHE A 23 -13.76 -4.66 -7.25
N VAL A 24 -13.69 -3.39 -6.88
CA VAL A 24 -13.53 -2.97 -5.48
C VAL A 24 -14.67 -3.47 -4.61
N ARG A 25 -15.93 -3.33 -5.05
CA ARG A 25 -17.10 -3.83 -4.30
C ARG A 25 -17.11 -5.35 -4.12
N ILE A 26 -16.63 -6.10 -5.11
CA ILE A 26 -16.50 -7.56 -5.01
C ILE A 26 -15.46 -7.91 -3.95
N LEU A 27 -14.32 -7.20 -3.92
CA LEU A 27 -13.27 -7.43 -2.92
C LEU A 27 -13.72 -7.09 -1.51
N GLU A 28 -14.44 -5.98 -1.30
CA GLU A 28 -14.99 -5.62 0.01
C GLU A 28 -15.98 -6.67 0.52
N LYS A 29 -16.85 -7.20 -0.36
CA LYS A 29 -17.77 -8.29 0.00
C LYS A 29 -17.02 -9.57 0.37
N LEU A 30 -15.97 -9.92 -0.36
CA LEU A 30 -15.12 -11.08 -0.06
C LEU A 30 -14.39 -10.89 1.27
N GLU A 31 -13.83 -9.70 1.53
CA GLU A 31 -13.16 -9.40 2.79
C GLU A 31 -14.12 -9.53 3.98
N LYS A 32 -15.33 -8.99 3.85
CA LYS A 32 -16.37 -9.09 4.89
C LYS A 32 -16.79 -10.55 5.11
N PHE A 33 -16.96 -11.31 4.03
CA PHE A 33 -17.30 -12.73 4.12
C PHE A 33 -16.21 -13.56 4.82
N ILE A 34 -14.93 -13.25 4.58
CA ILE A 34 -13.80 -13.92 5.27
C ILE A 34 -13.71 -13.47 6.74
N LYS A 35 -14.10 -12.24 7.05
CA LYS A 35 -14.13 -11.73 8.44
C LYS A 35 -15.24 -12.37 9.26
N ASP A 36 -16.43 -12.53 8.68
CA ASP A 36 -17.62 -13.06 9.37
C ASP A 36 -17.62 -14.59 9.53
N ASN A 37 -16.85 -15.34 8.74
CA ASN A 37 -16.74 -16.80 8.91
C ASN A 37 -15.76 -17.17 10.04
N GLU A 38 -16.29 -17.75 11.12
CA GLU A 38 -15.54 -18.24 12.30
C GLU A 38 -14.87 -19.60 12.09
N GLU A 39 -15.27 -20.39 11.08
CA GLU A 39 -14.67 -21.71 10.79
C GLU A 39 -13.25 -21.64 10.19
N ILE A 40 -12.81 -20.47 9.73
CA ILE A 40 -11.51 -20.33 9.06
C ILE A 40 -10.40 -20.21 10.10
N VAL A 41 -9.43 -21.11 10.02
CA VAL A 41 -8.20 -21.11 10.84
C VAL A 41 -7.56 -19.71 10.84
N PRO A 42 -7.22 -19.13 12.01
CA PRO A 42 -6.75 -17.74 12.13
C PRO A 42 -5.49 -17.45 11.29
N ASP A 43 -4.60 -18.43 11.11
CA ASP A 43 -3.41 -18.31 10.25
C ASP A 43 -3.75 -18.21 8.75
N ALA A 44 -4.82 -18.89 8.31
CA ALA A 44 -5.31 -18.79 6.94
C ALA A 44 -6.00 -17.44 6.69
N LYS A 45 -6.69 -16.89 7.69
CA LYS A 45 -7.34 -15.58 7.63
C LYS A 45 -6.32 -14.46 7.40
N GLU A 46 -5.19 -14.48 8.10
CA GLU A 46 -4.14 -13.47 7.93
C GLU A 46 -3.51 -13.52 6.53
N LYS A 47 -3.23 -14.72 6.02
CA LYS A 47 -2.71 -14.93 4.65
C LYS A 47 -3.70 -14.47 3.59
N LEU A 48 -4.98 -14.80 3.72
CA LEU A 48 -6.03 -14.38 2.79
C LEU A 48 -6.22 -12.86 2.79
N LEU A 49 -6.24 -12.22 3.96
CA LEU A 49 -6.33 -10.76 4.06
C LEU A 49 -5.11 -10.06 3.45
N ARG A 50 -3.92 -10.66 3.58
CA ARG A 50 -2.70 -10.17 2.92
C ARG A 50 -2.83 -10.21 1.40
N VAL A 51 -3.35 -11.31 0.84
CA VAL A 51 -3.59 -11.47 -0.60
C VAL A 51 -4.66 -10.49 -1.10
N LEU A 52 -5.77 -10.34 -0.37
CA LEU A 52 -6.83 -9.37 -0.67
C LEU A 52 -6.31 -7.94 -0.73
N ARG A 53 -5.44 -7.56 0.22
CA ARG A 53 -4.81 -6.24 0.23
C ARG A 53 -3.96 -6.02 -1.02
N ILE A 54 -3.16 -7.02 -1.42
CA ILE A 54 -2.37 -6.95 -2.67
C ILE A 54 -3.30 -6.82 -3.88
N LEU A 55 -4.40 -7.59 -3.90
CA LEU A 55 -5.37 -7.57 -4.98
C LEU A 55 -6.08 -6.22 -5.11
N TYR A 56 -6.32 -5.52 -4.00
CA TYR A 56 -6.94 -4.19 -3.97
C TYR A 56 -6.09 -3.12 -4.68
N TYR A 57 -4.76 -3.17 -4.52
CA TYR A 57 -3.84 -2.24 -5.18
C TYR A 57 -3.44 -2.68 -6.60
N SER A 58 -3.66 -3.94 -6.96
CA SER A 58 -3.30 -4.52 -8.26
C SER A 58 -3.97 -3.91 -9.52
N PRO A 59 -5.21 -3.36 -9.51
CA PRO A 59 -5.91 -2.96 -10.74
C PRO A 59 -5.19 -1.87 -11.52
N GLN A 60 -4.55 -0.94 -10.80
CA GLN A 60 -3.76 0.15 -11.38
C GLN A 60 -2.61 -0.40 -12.24
N TYR A 61 -1.92 -1.41 -11.72
CA TYR A 61 -0.79 -2.05 -12.39
C TYR A 61 -1.25 -2.95 -13.56
N ILE A 62 -2.34 -3.70 -13.38
CA ILE A 62 -2.88 -4.58 -14.43
C ILE A 62 -3.33 -3.75 -15.64
N LYS A 63 -4.02 -2.63 -15.43
CA LYS A 63 -4.44 -1.73 -16.51
C LYS A 63 -3.26 -1.10 -17.24
N ALA A 64 -2.25 -0.67 -16.48
CA ALA A 64 -1.07 -0.05 -17.06
C ALA A 64 -0.24 -1.07 -17.86
N LEU A 65 -0.11 -2.30 -17.36
CA LEU A 65 0.51 -3.42 -18.08
C LEU A 65 -0.28 -3.80 -19.33
N HIS A 66 -1.61 -3.88 -19.25
CA HIS A 66 -2.45 -4.17 -20.40
C HIS A 66 -2.30 -3.11 -21.50
N LYS A 67 -2.35 -1.83 -21.14
CA LYS A 67 -2.15 -0.71 -22.08
C LYS A 67 -0.73 -0.72 -22.66
N SER A 68 0.29 -0.91 -21.84
CA SER A 68 1.69 -0.98 -22.29
C SER A 68 1.90 -2.16 -23.25
N LEU A 69 1.44 -3.37 -22.88
CA LEU A 69 1.52 -4.56 -23.73
C LEU A 69 0.73 -4.39 -25.02
N PHE A 70 -0.42 -3.71 -24.97
CA PHE A 70 -1.20 -3.36 -26.15
C PHE A 70 -0.42 -2.44 -27.09
N TYR A 71 0.22 -1.38 -26.59
CA TYR A 71 1.01 -0.44 -27.39
C TYR A 71 2.30 -1.04 -27.94
N VAL A 72 2.94 -1.96 -27.22
CA VAL A 72 4.19 -2.61 -27.64
C VAL A 72 3.93 -3.79 -28.59
N SER A 73 2.89 -4.60 -28.34
CA SER A 73 2.59 -5.81 -29.12
C SER A 73 1.75 -5.56 -30.38
N SER A 74 0.98 -4.46 -30.46
CA SER A 74 0.14 -4.18 -31.64
C SER A 74 0.90 -3.45 -32.74
N GLY A 75 1.49 -4.20 -33.67
CA GLY A 75 2.02 -3.65 -34.93
C GLY A 75 0.98 -3.08 -35.92
N LYS A 76 -0.29 -2.89 -35.52
CA LYS A 76 -1.38 -2.36 -36.37
C LYS A 76 -2.30 -1.44 -35.57
N TYR A 77 -2.41 -0.20 -36.03
CA TYR A 77 -2.79 0.98 -35.23
C TYR A 77 -4.28 1.22 -34.95
N GLN A 78 -5.20 0.39 -35.44
CA GLN A 78 -6.63 0.60 -35.19
C GLN A 78 -7.31 -0.72 -34.81
N ILE A 79 -8.04 -0.73 -33.69
CA ILE A 79 -8.98 -1.82 -33.32
C ILE A 79 -9.82 -2.20 -34.55
N SER A 80 -10.26 -1.18 -35.29
CA SER A 80 -11.02 -1.32 -36.54
C SER A 80 -10.26 -2.14 -37.60
N LYS A 81 -8.96 -1.88 -37.84
CA LYS A 81 -8.14 -2.61 -38.83
C LYS A 81 -7.85 -4.06 -38.43
N ARG A 82 -7.83 -4.36 -37.12
CA ARG A 82 -7.69 -5.72 -36.59
C ARG A 82 -8.96 -6.54 -36.76
N PHE A 83 -10.13 -5.91 -36.67
CA PHE A 83 -11.42 -6.57 -36.87
C PHE A 83 -11.84 -6.66 -38.35
N THR A 84 -11.43 -5.72 -39.20
CA THR A 84 -11.90 -5.66 -40.59
C THR A 84 -10.92 -6.21 -41.63
N GLY A 85 -9.63 -6.39 -41.30
CA GLY A 85 -8.63 -6.91 -42.26
C GLY A 85 -8.37 -6.00 -43.46
N LEU A 86 -8.88 -4.76 -43.46
CA LEU A 86 -8.77 -3.84 -44.58
C LEU A 86 -7.44 -3.08 -44.55
N ASN A 87 -6.58 -3.38 -45.52
CA ASN A 87 -5.40 -2.57 -45.84
C ASN A 87 -5.85 -1.38 -46.70
N TYR A 88 -5.89 -0.18 -46.11
CA TYR A 88 -6.08 1.03 -46.88
C TYR A 88 -4.80 1.29 -47.68
N VAL A 89 -4.88 1.20 -49.01
CA VAL A 89 -3.85 1.70 -49.91
C VAL A 89 -3.88 3.22 -49.83
N LEU A 90 -2.97 3.80 -49.05
CA LEU A 90 -2.84 5.25 -48.93
C LEU A 90 -2.22 5.80 -50.24
N ILE A 91 -3.01 6.57 -50.98
CA ILE A 91 -2.64 7.17 -52.28
C ILE A 91 -1.72 8.40 -52.13
N ARG A 92 -1.47 8.90 -50.92
CA ARG A 92 -0.61 10.07 -50.67
C ARG A 92 0.64 9.70 -49.85
N HIS A 93 1.80 9.80 -50.49
CA HIS A 93 3.14 9.59 -49.93
C HIS A 93 3.41 10.41 -48.65
N TRP A 94 2.93 11.65 -48.57
CA TRP A 94 3.18 12.57 -47.44
C TRP A 94 2.43 12.22 -46.15
N LEU A 95 1.47 11.29 -46.20
CA LEU A 95 0.71 10.82 -45.04
C LEU A 95 1.23 9.44 -44.61
N GLN A 96 2.56 9.29 -44.57
CA GLN A 96 3.21 8.02 -44.30
C GLN A 96 2.85 7.54 -42.89
N SER A 97 2.28 6.34 -42.81
CA SER A 97 1.87 5.68 -41.57
C SER A 97 3.00 5.46 -40.57
N GLU A 98 4.26 5.60 -40.98
CA GLU A 98 5.44 5.33 -40.16
C GLU A 98 5.65 6.31 -39.00
N PHE A 99 5.37 7.61 -39.18
CA PHE A 99 5.52 8.61 -38.11
C PHE A 99 4.52 8.36 -36.97
N SER A 100 3.28 8.02 -37.32
CA SER A 100 2.27 7.60 -36.37
C SER A 100 2.72 6.34 -35.62
N LEU A 101 3.27 5.35 -36.34
CA LEU A 101 3.73 4.08 -35.78
C LEU A 101 4.81 4.23 -34.70
N TYR A 102 5.73 5.18 -34.87
CA TYR A 102 6.79 5.44 -33.91
C TYR A 102 6.27 6.13 -32.63
N GLY A 103 5.33 7.07 -32.77
CA GLY A 103 4.74 7.79 -31.65
C GLY A 103 4.06 6.89 -30.61
N TYR A 104 3.33 5.85 -31.05
CA TYR A 104 2.59 4.99 -30.12
C TYR A 104 3.49 3.92 -29.49
N LYS A 105 4.55 3.50 -30.20
CA LYS A 105 5.62 2.69 -29.60
C LYS A 105 6.33 3.44 -28.48
N ILE A 106 6.64 4.73 -28.72
CA ILE A 106 7.18 5.62 -27.68
C ILE A 106 6.20 5.74 -26.51
N LEU A 107 4.91 5.95 -26.76
CA LEU A 107 3.89 6.02 -25.71
C LEU A 107 3.81 4.72 -24.88
N GLY A 108 3.96 3.56 -25.52
CA GLY A 108 4.05 2.25 -24.85
C GLY A 108 5.30 2.12 -23.96
N VAL A 109 6.45 2.58 -24.42
CA VAL A 109 7.71 2.58 -23.65
C VAL A 109 7.66 3.59 -22.50
N ILE A 110 7.11 4.79 -22.71
CA ILE A 110 6.93 5.81 -21.67
C ILE A 110 6.01 5.29 -20.57
N THR A 111 4.86 4.71 -20.94
CA THR A 111 3.92 4.15 -19.96
C THR A 111 4.54 2.97 -19.19
N PHE A 112 5.36 2.14 -19.84
CA PHE A 112 6.12 1.10 -19.16
C PHE A 112 7.12 1.69 -18.16
N LEU A 113 7.92 2.67 -18.56
CA LEU A 113 8.89 3.36 -17.71
C LEU A 113 8.23 4.06 -16.52
N GLN A 114 7.05 4.64 -16.72
CA GLN A 114 6.29 5.27 -15.65
C GLN A 114 5.83 4.24 -14.61
N VAL A 115 5.32 3.08 -15.05
CA VAL A 115 4.90 2.01 -14.15
C VAL A 115 6.08 1.43 -13.38
N THR A 116 7.21 1.17 -14.04
CA THR A 116 8.40 0.64 -13.37
C THR A 116 8.95 1.63 -12.36
N MET A 117 8.99 2.93 -12.69
CA MET A 117 9.40 3.96 -11.74
C MET A 117 8.47 4.03 -10.53
N SER A 118 7.15 4.00 -10.72
CA SER A 118 6.20 3.96 -9.60
C SER A 118 6.39 2.70 -8.75
N LEU A 119 6.66 1.55 -9.36
CA LEU A 119 6.92 0.30 -8.63
C LEU A 119 8.22 0.38 -7.80
N ILE A 120 9.28 0.95 -8.37
CA ILE A 120 10.57 1.13 -7.71
C ILE A 120 10.43 2.07 -6.51
N ILE A 121 9.71 3.19 -6.65
CA ILE A 121 9.49 4.15 -5.55
C ILE A 121 8.75 3.46 -4.39
N ASN A 122 7.61 2.82 -4.68
CA ASN A 122 6.82 2.14 -3.65
C ASN A 122 7.61 0.99 -3.00
N ALA A 123 8.38 0.23 -3.77
CA ALA A 123 9.23 -0.83 -3.25
C ALA A 123 10.36 -0.26 -2.38
N TYR A 124 10.98 0.85 -2.78
CA TYR A 124 12.05 1.50 -2.04
C TYR A 124 11.55 2.06 -0.71
N GLU A 125 10.38 2.71 -0.69
CA GLU A 125 9.74 3.20 0.54
C GLU A 125 9.40 2.05 1.49
N TYR A 126 8.79 0.98 0.97
CA TYR A 126 8.50 -0.23 1.73
C TYR A 126 9.77 -0.83 2.35
N TRP A 127 10.85 -0.95 1.57
CA TRP A 127 12.13 -1.48 2.03
C TRP A 127 12.78 -0.58 3.09
N LYS A 128 12.74 0.74 2.89
CA LYS A 128 13.30 1.73 3.81
C LYS A 128 12.66 1.61 5.20
N GLU A 129 11.33 1.50 5.24
CA GLU A 129 10.61 1.39 6.51
C GLU A 129 10.93 0.07 7.23
N HIS A 130 10.98 -1.05 6.49
CA HIS A 130 11.37 -2.34 7.06
C HIS A 130 12.81 -2.32 7.61
N LYS A 131 13.74 -1.65 6.91
CA LYS A 131 15.13 -1.49 7.37
C LYS A 131 15.22 -0.61 8.63
N ARG A 132 14.42 0.46 8.74
CA ARG A 132 14.36 1.30 9.96
C ARG A 132 13.94 0.48 11.18
N LYS A 133 12.81 -0.23 11.09
CA LYS A 133 12.28 -1.03 12.21
C LYS A 133 13.27 -2.09 12.69
N LYS A 134 13.97 -2.75 11.75
CA LYS A 134 15.00 -3.74 12.11
C LYS A 134 16.19 -3.09 12.84
N LEU A 135 16.68 -1.95 12.37
CA LEU A 135 17.78 -1.23 13.01
C LEU A 135 17.38 -0.73 14.42
N GLU A 136 16.15 -0.25 14.57
CA GLU A 136 15.60 0.19 15.87
C GLU A 136 15.48 -0.96 16.88
N ASN A 137 15.04 -2.16 16.43
CA ASN A 137 15.01 -3.36 17.27
C ASN A 137 16.40 -3.86 17.67
N THR A 138 17.39 -3.82 16.76
CA THR A 138 18.77 -4.19 17.11
C THR A 138 19.37 -3.19 18.10
N ASN A 139 19.17 -1.88 17.89
CA ASN A 139 19.71 -0.85 18.77
C ASN A 139 19.05 -0.84 20.16
N SER A 140 17.75 -1.16 20.26
CA SER A 140 17.08 -1.34 21.56
C SER A 140 17.58 -2.59 22.28
N SER A 141 17.79 -3.70 21.56
CA SER A 141 18.37 -4.92 22.13
C SER A 141 19.79 -4.70 22.69
N SER A 142 20.66 -4.01 21.93
CA SER A 142 22.00 -3.65 22.41
C SER A 142 21.96 -2.68 23.58
N ARG A 143 21.05 -1.68 23.58
CA ARG A 143 20.86 -0.77 24.73
C ARG A 143 20.41 -1.50 25.98
N ARG A 144 19.53 -2.50 25.87
CA ARG A 144 19.10 -3.33 27.00
C ARG A 144 20.26 -4.11 27.63
N LEU A 145 21.15 -4.68 26.82
CA LEU A 145 22.34 -5.39 27.32
C LEU A 145 23.29 -4.44 28.05
N ILE A 146 23.58 -3.28 27.44
CA ILE A 146 24.45 -2.26 28.04
C ILE A 146 23.85 -1.72 29.35
N ASN A 147 22.54 -1.47 29.40
CA ASN A 147 21.85 -1.00 30.61
C ASN A 147 21.78 -2.09 31.70
N ALA A 148 21.63 -3.37 31.34
CA ALA A 148 21.68 -4.48 32.28
C ALA A 148 23.06 -4.61 32.94
N GLU A 149 24.14 -4.43 32.17
CA GLU A 149 25.50 -4.40 32.73
C GLU A 149 25.75 -3.16 33.60
N LYS A 150 25.21 -1.99 33.22
CA LYS A 150 25.37 -0.75 33.98
C LYS A 150 24.61 -0.74 35.31
N ASN A 151 23.45 -1.43 35.38
CA ASN A 151 22.66 -1.54 36.60
C ASN A 151 23.31 -2.42 37.68
N GLY A 152 24.41 -3.11 37.38
CA GLY A 152 25.18 -3.86 38.37
C GLY A 152 26.01 -3.00 39.33
N ASN A 153 26.16 -1.68 39.10
CA ASN A 153 27.16 -0.91 39.85
C ASN A 153 26.90 0.59 40.09
N SER A 154 25.66 1.10 40.10
CA SER A 154 25.44 2.52 40.44
C SER A 154 24.11 2.81 41.14
N GLU A 155 24.22 3.54 42.24
CA GLU A 155 23.14 4.03 43.08
C GLU A 155 22.21 5.00 42.32
N LYS A 156 20.95 4.56 42.16
CA LYS A 156 19.69 5.31 42.07
C LYS A 156 19.71 6.76 41.55
N SER A 157 19.51 6.88 40.24
CA SER A 157 18.39 7.65 39.68
C SER A 157 17.78 6.85 38.53
N GLU A 158 16.80 6.00 38.84
CA GLU A 158 16.08 5.23 37.82
C GLU A 158 15.38 6.21 36.86
N ALA A 159 15.92 6.35 35.65
CA ALA A 159 15.22 7.06 34.59
C ALA A 159 13.85 6.39 34.38
N PRO A 160 12.75 7.16 34.30
CA PRO A 160 11.41 6.60 34.23
C PRO A 160 11.25 5.74 32.98
N GLN A 161 11.06 4.44 33.17
CA GLN A 161 10.83 3.48 32.09
C GLN A 161 9.40 3.59 31.54
N CYS A 162 9.22 3.23 30.27
CA CYS A 162 7.88 3.09 29.68
C CYS A 162 7.39 1.65 29.83
N ILE A 163 6.17 1.44 30.34
CA ILE A 163 5.63 0.09 30.56
C ILE A 163 5.25 -0.66 29.27
N LEU A 164 5.11 0.06 28.14
CA LEU A 164 4.75 -0.53 26.85
C LEU A 164 5.97 -1.11 26.12
N CYS A 165 7.11 -0.42 26.17
CA CYS A 165 8.35 -0.89 25.53
C CYS A 165 9.41 -1.41 26.50
N LEU A 166 9.19 -1.27 27.82
CA LEU A 166 10.11 -1.66 28.89
C LEU A 166 11.53 -1.07 28.73
N ASP A 167 11.64 0.09 28.08
CA ASP A 167 12.89 0.81 27.83
C ASP A 167 12.79 2.22 28.41
N SER A 168 13.89 2.98 28.37
CA SER A 168 13.89 4.39 28.77
C SER A 168 12.89 5.17 27.92
N ARG A 169 12.10 6.04 28.57
CA ARG A 169 11.02 6.77 27.91
C ARG A 169 11.60 7.80 26.94
N THR A 170 11.47 7.55 25.65
CA THR A 170 11.83 8.50 24.58
C THR A 170 10.59 9.24 24.11
N ASN A 171 10.67 10.58 23.95
CA ASN A 171 9.53 11.43 23.56
C ASN A 171 8.30 11.17 24.44
N ALA A 172 8.40 11.50 25.73
CA ALA A 172 7.35 11.24 26.70
C ALA A 172 6.03 11.92 26.30
N THR A 173 4.93 11.23 26.53
CA THR A 173 3.58 11.70 26.23
C THR A 173 2.74 11.61 27.47
N LEU A 174 2.04 12.68 27.77
CA LEU A 174 1.10 12.75 28.88
C LEU A 174 -0.30 12.42 28.36
N THR A 175 -0.91 11.41 28.96
CA THR A 175 -2.34 11.13 28.79
C THR A 175 -3.15 12.04 29.72
N PRO A 176 -4.40 12.38 29.39
CA PRO A 176 -5.26 13.22 30.25
C PRO A 176 -5.54 12.58 31.62
N CYS A 177 -5.37 11.27 31.74
CA CYS A 177 -5.43 10.53 33.01
C CYS A 177 -4.14 10.61 33.85
N GLY A 178 -3.11 11.32 33.36
CA GLY A 178 -1.86 11.55 34.07
C GLY A 178 -0.77 10.49 33.87
N HIS A 179 -1.02 9.43 33.09
CA HIS A 179 -0.03 8.38 32.83
C HIS A 179 0.92 8.74 31.68
N LEU A 180 2.19 8.35 31.81
CA LEU A 180 3.25 8.70 30.87
C LEU A 180 3.77 7.50 30.09
N PHE A 181 3.88 7.67 28.77
CA PHE A 181 4.36 6.65 27.83
C PHE A 181 5.27 7.28 26.77
N CYS A 182 5.95 6.47 25.95
CA CYS A 182 6.57 6.98 24.73
C CYS A 182 5.49 7.36 23.71
N TRP A 183 5.70 8.43 22.95
CA TRP A 183 4.78 8.91 21.91
C TRP A 183 4.34 7.82 20.94
N ASN A 184 5.29 7.08 20.38
CA ASN A 184 4.96 6.00 19.44
C ASN A 184 4.20 4.87 20.13
N CYS A 185 4.60 4.48 21.34
CA CYS A 185 3.99 3.36 22.05
C CYS A 185 2.52 3.61 22.39
N ILE A 186 2.17 4.81 22.85
CA ILE A 186 0.77 5.12 23.16
C ILE A 186 -0.08 5.26 21.88
N LEU A 187 0.48 5.78 20.79
CA LEU A 187 -0.24 5.86 19.53
C LEU A 187 -0.54 4.49 18.93
N ASP A 188 0.43 3.58 18.95
CA ASP A 188 0.28 2.20 18.49
C ASP A 188 -0.79 1.46 19.33
N TRP A 189 -0.82 1.69 20.65
CA TRP A 189 -1.86 1.13 21.52
C TRP A 189 -3.26 1.66 21.18
N LEU A 190 -3.37 2.97 20.93
CA LEU A 190 -4.62 3.62 20.56
C LEU A 190 -5.09 3.29 19.14
N ASP A 191 -4.29 2.62 18.30
CA ASP A 191 -4.78 2.03 17.03
C ASP A 191 -5.65 0.79 17.27
N GLU A 192 -5.39 0.06 18.34
CA GLU A 192 -6.12 -1.17 18.68
C GLU A 192 -7.21 -0.94 19.73
N ARG A 193 -6.95 -0.07 20.72
CA ARG A 193 -7.85 0.16 21.85
C ARG A 193 -7.85 1.62 22.29
N ASP A 194 -9.01 2.27 22.29
CA ASP A 194 -9.24 3.65 22.75
C ASP A 194 -9.27 3.78 24.29
N GLU A 195 -8.31 3.18 25.00
CA GLU A 195 -8.24 3.18 26.47
C GLU A 195 -6.81 3.31 27.00
N CYS A 196 -6.65 3.83 28.21
CA CYS A 196 -5.35 3.90 28.87
C CYS A 196 -4.85 2.49 29.27
N PRO A 197 -3.59 2.11 28.96
CA PRO A 197 -3.03 0.82 29.38
C PRO A 197 -2.98 0.60 30.92
N LEU A 198 -2.95 1.69 31.70
CA LEU A 198 -2.83 1.65 33.17
C LEU A 198 -4.18 1.72 33.87
N CYS A 199 -4.98 2.74 33.58
CA CYS A 199 -6.24 2.99 34.29
C CYS A 199 -7.50 2.64 33.48
N ARG A 200 -7.37 2.25 32.21
CA ARG A 200 -8.48 1.95 31.30
C ARG A 200 -9.48 3.09 31.09
N GLU A 201 -9.07 4.32 31.40
CA GLU A 201 -9.85 5.50 31.06
C GLU A 201 -9.92 5.67 29.54
N LYS A 202 -11.07 6.12 29.03
CA LYS A 202 -11.26 6.29 27.58
C LYS A 202 -10.31 7.36 27.06
N LEU A 203 -9.45 6.98 26.12
CA LEU A 203 -8.45 7.85 25.52
C LEU A 203 -8.63 7.87 24.01
N LYS A 204 -8.46 9.06 23.42
CA LYS A 204 -8.42 9.26 21.97
C LYS A 204 -7.07 9.84 21.58
N LYS A 205 -6.61 9.55 20.36
CA LYS A 205 -5.36 10.08 19.80
C LYS A 205 -5.29 11.62 19.78
N SER A 206 -6.42 12.30 19.69
CA SER A 206 -6.50 13.77 19.75
C SER A 206 -6.18 14.35 21.13
N ASN A 207 -6.27 13.54 22.18
CA ASN A 207 -6.23 14.00 23.58
C ASN A 207 -4.90 13.70 24.25
N VAL A 208 -3.94 13.07 23.55
CA VAL A 208 -2.60 12.82 24.08
C VAL A 208 -1.68 13.98 23.72
N ILE A 209 -0.90 14.44 24.69
CA ILE A 209 -0.05 15.62 24.54
C ILE A 209 1.42 15.20 24.62
N PRO A 210 2.24 15.47 23.59
CA PRO A 210 3.67 15.21 23.66
C PRO A 210 4.35 16.22 24.59
N LEU A 211 5.21 15.72 25.48
CA LEU A 211 6.02 16.56 26.36
C LEU A 211 7.34 16.88 25.66
N GLN A 212 7.58 18.17 25.41
CA GLN A 212 8.86 18.67 24.94
C GLN A 212 9.73 19.03 26.17
N ASN A 213 11.05 18.77 26.11
CA ASN A 213 11.98 18.94 27.24
C ASN A 213 11.66 18.07 28.48
N TYR A 214 11.23 16.83 28.26
CA TYR A 214 11.20 15.81 29.32
C TYR A 214 12.63 15.28 29.53
N LEU A 215 13.14 15.42 30.77
CA LEU A 215 14.49 15.05 31.24
C LEU A 215 14.92 13.63 30.87
#